data_AF-A0A2P2E5H4-F1
#
_entry.id   AF-A0A2P2E5H4-F1
#
_cell.length_a   1.000
_cell.length_b   1.000
_cell.length_c   1.000
_cell.angle_alpha   90.00
_cell.angle_beta   90.00
_cell.angle_gamma   90.00
#
_symmetry.space_group_name_H-M   'P 1'
#
loop_
_entity.id
_entity.type
_entity.pdbx_description
1 polymer ?
#
loop_
_entity_poly.entity_id
_entity_poly.type
_entity_poly.pdbx_seq_one_letter_code
_entity_poly.pdbx_strand_id
1 'polypeptide(L)' 'MGMPWKENQIVDLRLEFVMASFEKGINFTQLCAEYGISTKCGYKWKERC' A
#
# COMPACT_ATOMS: atom_id res chain seq x y z
N MET A 1 -27.68 -14.55 3.44
CA MET A 1 -26.91 -13.71 2.50
C MET A 1 -26.46 -12.48 3.25
N GLY A 2 -25.17 -12.37 3.57
CA GLY A 2 -24.67 -11.19 4.27
C GLY A 2 -23.18 -11.07 4.04
N MET A 3 -22.79 -10.10 3.21
CA MET A 3 -21.53 -9.36 3.31
C MET A 3 -21.53 -8.28 2.22
N PRO A 4 -21.68 -6.99 2.56
CA PRO A 4 -21.40 -5.90 1.65
C PRO A 4 -20.30 -5.01 2.24
N TRP A 5 -19.18 -5.60 2.66
CA TRP A 5 -18.05 -4.79 3.10
C TRP A 5 -17.26 -4.38 1.86
N LYS A 6 -17.45 -3.12 1.43
CA LYS A 6 -16.62 -2.35 0.48
C LYS A 6 -15.18 -2.12 1.02
N GLU A 7 -14.67 -3.04 1.83
CA GLU A 7 -13.35 -2.98 2.44
C GLU A 7 -12.27 -3.50 1.47
N ASN A 8 -12.67 -4.35 0.51
CA ASN A 8 -11.80 -5.01 -0.46
C ASN A 8 -11.06 -4.06 -1.43
N GLN A 9 -11.35 -2.76 -1.46
CA GLN A 9 -10.58 -1.83 -2.30
C GLN A 9 -9.39 -1.25 -1.54
N ILE A 10 -9.53 -0.99 -0.24
CA ILE A 10 -8.47 -0.34 0.56
C ILE A 10 -7.41 -1.33 1.01
N VAL A 11 -7.80 -2.56 1.38
CA VAL A 11 -6.82 -3.61 1.68
C VAL A 11 -6.01 -4.00 0.45
N ASP A 12 -6.63 -4.06 -0.72
CA ASP A 12 -5.98 -4.42 -1.98
C ASP A 12 -4.94 -3.37 -2.39
N LEU A 13 -5.31 -2.09 -2.39
CA LEU A 13 -4.39 -0.96 -2.62
C LEU A 13 -3.20 -0.93 -1.66
N ARG A 14 -3.40 -1.28 -0.39
CA ARG A 14 -2.33 -1.38 0.61
C ARG A 14 -1.38 -2.54 0.30
N LEU A 15 -1.94 -3.68 -0.09
CA LEU A 15 -1.17 -4.89 -0.41
C LEU A 15 -0.37 -4.70 -1.70
N GLU A 16 -0.96 -4.10 -2.73
CA GLU A 16 -0.28 -3.71 -3.96
C GLU A 16 0.85 -2.73 -3.67
N PHE A 17 0.59 -1.69 -2.86
CA PHE A 17 1.64 -0.75 -2.45
C PHE A 17 2.79 -1.46 -1.72
N VAL A 18 2.47 -2.35 -0.76
CA VAL A 18 3.49 -3.09 -0.02
C VAL A 18 4.27 -4.01 -0.95
N MET A 19 3.61 -4.78 -1.81
CA MET A 19 4.25 -5.65 -2.81
C MET A 19 5.19 -4.86 -3.73
N ALA A 20 4.71 -3.74 -4.30
CA ALA A 20 5.53 -2.86 -5.12
C ALA A 20 6.72 -2.31 -4.33
N SER A 21 6.55 -2.01 -3.04
CA SER A 21 7.63 -1.52 -2.17
C SER A 21 8.69 -2.57 -1.78
N PHE A 22 8.40 -3.86 -1.98
CA PHE A 22 9.35 -4.96 -1.84
C PHE A 22 10.14 -5.22 -3.14
N GLU A 23 9.69 -4.65 -4.27
CA GLU A 23 10.39 -4.79 -5.54
C GLU A 23 11.74 -4.07 -5.51
N LYS A 24 12.81 -4.79 -5.88
CA LYS A 24 14.18 -4.24 -5.89
C LYS A 24 14.33 -3.24 -7.03
N GLY A 25 14.50 -1.97 -6.67
CA GLY A 25 14.74 -0.87 -7.62
C GLY A 25 13.64 0.19 -7.64
N ILE A 26 12.53 -0.03 -6.93
CA ILE A 26 11.48 0.98 -6.81
C ILE A 26 11.89 2.08 -5.82
N ASN A 27 11.73 3.33 -6.24
CA ASN A 27 11.94 4.48 -5.37
C ASN A 27 10.71 4.64 -4.48
N PHE A 28 10.84 4.30 -3.19
CA PHE A 28 9.75 4.36 -2.22
C PHE A 28 9.06 5.72 -2.18
N THR A 29 9.83 6.80 -2.35
CA THR A 29 9.30 8.18 -2.42
C THR A 29 8.46 8.43 -3.67
N GLN A 30 8.87 7.91 -4.84
CA GLN A 30 8.06 8.00 -6.07
C GLN A 30 6.81 7.15 -5.96
N LEU A 31 6.91 5.93 -5.45
CA LEU A 31 5.77 5.05 -5.22
C LEU A 31 4.75 5.70 -4.27
N CYS A 32 5.23 6.35 -3.19
CA CYS A 32 4.36 7.11 -2.29
C CYS A 32 3.65 8.27 -3.01
N ALA A 33 4.34 8.98 -3.91
CA ALA A 33 3.77 10.06 -4.68
C ALA A 33 2.72 9.56 -5.71
N GLU A 34 2.97 8.44 -6.38
CA GLU A 34 2.03 7.80 -7.31
C GLU A 34 0.75 7.34 -6.60
N TYR A 35 0.89 6.73 -5.43
CA TYR A 35 -0.24 6.24 -4.64
C TYR A 35 -0.88 7.34 -3.77
N GLY A 36 -0.35 8.57 -3.81
CA GLY A 36 -0.87 9.69 -3.02
C GLY A 36 -0.75 9.50 -1.50
N ILE A 37 0.15 8.63 -1.05
CA ILE A 37 0.36 8.33 0.36
C ILE A 37 1.63 9.00 0.88
N SER A 38 1.64 9.32 2.17
CA SER A 38 2.81 9.89 2.81
C SER A 38 3.88 8.82 3.03
N THR A 39 5.16 9.15 2.81
CA THR A 39 6.29 8.22 3.03
C THR A 39 6.30 7.61 4.43
N LYS A 40 5.95 8.40 5.45
CA LYS A 40 5.74 7.93 6.84
C LYS A 40 4.69 6.81 6.95
N CYS A 41 3.59 6.92 6.21
CA CYS A 41 2.55 5.89 6.18
C CYS A 41 3.06 4.64 5.46
N GLY A 42 3.76 4.82 4.34
CA GLY A 42 4.37 3.71 3.61
C GLY A 42 5.36 2.92 4.48
N TYR A 43 6.28 3.59 5.19
CA TYR A 43 7.22 2.90 6.09
C TYR A 43 6.50 2.09 7.17
N LYS A 44 5.46 2.66 7.79
CA LYS A 44 4.62 1.94 8.74
C LYS A 44 3.94 0.70 8.15
N TRP A 45 3.54 0.74 6.88
CA TRP A 45 2.93 -0.41 6.21
C TRP A 45 3.97 -1.48 5.91
N LYS A 46 5.16 -1.08 5.45
CA LYS A 46 6.29 -1.99 5.23
C LYS A 46 6.79 -2.66 6.52
N GLU A 47 6.78 -1.96 7.65
CA GLU A 47 7.18 -2.52 8.95
C GLU A 47 6.11 -3.43 9.59
N ARG A 48 4.84 -3.28 9.20
CA ARG A 48 3.73 -4.07 9.75
C ARG A 48 3.35 -5.31 8.93
N CYS A 49 3.82 -5.40 7.69
CA CYS A 49 3.70 -6.58 6.83
C CYS A 49 4.90 -7.50 7.03
#